data_AF-A0A954U0J9-F1
#
_entry.id   AF-A0A954U0J9-F1
#
_cell.length_a   1.000
_cell.length_b   1.000
_cell.length_c   1.000
_cell.angle_alpha   90.00
_cell.angle_beta   90.00
_cell.angle_gamma   90.00
#
_symmetry.space_group_name_H-M   'P 1'
#
loop_
_entity.id
_entity.type
_entity.pdbx_description
1 polymer ?
#
loop_
_entity_poly.entity_id
_entity_poly.type
_entity_poly.pdbx_seq_one_letter_code
_entity_poly.pdbx_strand_id
1 'polypeptide(L)' 'MSQSAGGQIDTVMTETRLFPPSDEFASRARIGSMEAYQQLYDEAKSDPAAFWSKLAQEELHWFKPFETALEWNEPFAQW' A
#
# COMPACT_ATOMS: atom_id res chain seq x y z
N MET A 1 21.32 -45.65 15.66
CA MET A 1 19.98 -46.13 15.26
C MET A 1 19.06 -46.04 16.46
N SER A 2 18.14 -45.06 16.43
CA SER A 2 16.74 -45.12 16.88
C SER A 2 16.32 -43.75 17.44
N GLN A 3 15.46 -43.08 16.68
CA GLN A 3 14.79 -41.82 17.02
C GLN A 3 13.69 -42.08 18.05
N SER A 4 13.33 -41.05 18.82
CA SER A 4 11.94 -40.74 19.18
C SER A 4 11.83 -39.23 19.44
N ALA A 5 11.18 -38.54 18.50
CA ALA A 5 10.71 -37.17 18.63
C ALA A 5 9.40 -37.14 19.45
N GLY A 6 9.18 -36.10 20.25
CA GLY A 6 7.92 -35.85 20.96
C GLY A 6 8.05 -34.70 21.96
N GLY A 7 7.38 -33.55 21.83
CA GLY A 7 6.37 -33.16 20.87
C GLY A 7 6.54 -31.71 20.42
N GLN A 8 6.34 -31.49 19.12
CA GLN A 8 6.01 -30.18 18.58
C GLN A 8 4.71 -29.70 19.25
N ILE A 9 4.74 -28.50 19.82
CA ILE A 9 3.52 -27.76 20.09
C ILE A 9 3.07 -27.20 18.73
N ASP A 10 2.27 -27.96 17.99
CA ASP A 10 1.57 -27.48 16.81
C ASP A 10 0.28 -26.77 17.26
N THR A 11 0.42 -25.53 17.74
CA THR A 11 -0.74 -24.63 17.87
C THR A 11 -0.89 -23.86 16.58
N VAL A 12 -1.28 -24.52 15.48
CA VAL A 12 -1.68 -23.81 14.26
C VAL A 12 -3.14 -23.39 14.40
N MET A 13 -3.44 -22.54 15.38
CA MET A 13 -4.71 -21.81 15.38
C MET A 13 -4.64 -20.77 14.27
N THR A 14 -5.25 -21.08 13.13
CA THR A 14 -5.41 -20.12 12.03
C THR A 14 -6.59 -19.23 12.38
N GLU A 15 -6.32 -18.05 12.92
CA GLU A 15 -7.34 -17.06 13.22
C GLU A 15 -7.69 -16.24 11.97
N THR A 16 -8.90 -16.41 11.43
CA THR A 16 -9.37 -15.76 10.20
C THR A 16 -10.34 -14.60 10.47
N ARG A 17 -10.39 -14.08 11.71
CA ARG A 17 -11.33 -13.02 12.07
C ARG A 17 -10.94 -11.71 11.38
N LEU A 18 -11.91 -11.06 10.76
CA LEU A 18 -11.77 -9.73 10.18
C LEU A 18 -12.51 -8.73 11.06
N PHE A 19 -11.88 -7.58 11.30
CA PHE A 19 -12.42 -6.50 12.11
C PHE A 19 -12.53 -5.25 11.23
N PRO A 20 -13.67 -5.02 10.56
CA PRO A 20 -13.85 -3.81 9.76
C PRO A 20 -13.86 -2.57 10.66
N PRO A 21 -13.42 -1.41 10.16
CA PRO A 21 -13.60 -0.16 10.87
C PRO A 21 -15.09 0.13 11.11
N SER A 22 -15.41 0.90 12.14
CA SER A 22 -16.78 1.38 12.35
C SER A 22 -17.18 2.36 11.24
N ASP A 23 -18.48 2.43 10.93
CA ASP A 23 -19.01 3.34 9.91
C ASP A 23 -18.69 4.83 10.21
N GLU A 24 -18.68 5.20 11.50
CA GLU A 24 -18.32 6.55 11.94
C GLU A 24 -16.84 6.88 11.66
N PHE A 25 -15.96 5.88 11.72
CA PHE A 25 -14.56 6.06 11.35
C PHE A 25 -14.39 6.10 9.84
N ALA A 26 -14.99 5.13 9.14
CA ALA A 26 -14.91 5.00 7.69
C ALA A 26 -15.40 6.25 6.96
N SER A 27 -16.51 6.84 7.40
CA SER A 27 -17.06 8.08 6.82
C SER A 27 -16.17 9.32 6.95
N ARG A 28 -15.24 9.34 7.92
CA ARG A 28 -14.30 10.45 8.15
C ARG A 28 -12.91 10.18 7.57
N ALA A 29 -12.66 8.96 7.10
CA ALA A 29 -11.38 8.59 6.51
C ALA A 29 -11.25 9.18 5.10
N ARG A 30 -10.02 9.50 4.69
CA ARG A 30 -9.72 9.90 3.30
C ARG A 30 -10.04 8.79 2.29
N ILE A 31 -9.96 7.55 2.75
CA ILE A 31 -10.33 6.35 2.00
C ILE A 31 -11.29 5.55 2.89
N GLY A 32 -12.58 5.70 2.64
CA GLY A 32 -13.64 5.18 3.52
C GLY A 32 -14.10 3.76 3.21
N SER A 33 -13.63 3.16 2.13
CA SER A 33 -14.05 1.81 1.74
C SER A 33 -12.94 1.04 1.05
N MET A 34 -13.05 -0.30 1.07
CA MET A 34 -12.15 -1.18 0.33
C MET A 34 -12.23 -0.95 -1.18
N GLU A 35 -13.41 -0.60 -1.70
CA GLU A 35 -13.59 -0.27 -3.12
C GLU A 35 -12.85 1.03 -3.49
N ALA A 36 -12.96 2.07 -2.66
CA ALA A 36 -12.23 3.32 -2.88
C ALA A 36 -10.71 3.11 -2.81
N TYR A 37 -10.25 2.28 -1.88
CA TYR A 37 -8.85 1.86 -1.82
C TYR A 37 -8.42 1.14 -3.10
N GLN A 38 -9.21 0.16 -3.55
CA GLN A 38 -8.86 -0.66 -4.70
C GLN A 38 -8.76 0.17 -5.98
N GLN A 39 -9.70 1.10 -6.19
CA GLN A 39 -9.66 2.03 -7.33
C GLN A 39 -8.39 2.88 -7.31
N LEU A 40 -8.05 3.47 -6.16
CA LEU A 40 -6.83 4.28 -6.01
C LEU A 40 -5.57 3.45 -6.24
N TYR A 41 -5.54 2.22 -5.71
CA TYR A 41 -4.43 1.31 -5.89
C TYR A 41 -4.26 0.88 -7.34
N ASP A 42 -5.35 0.57 -8.04
CA ASP A 42 -5.31 0.16 -9.44
C ASP A 42 -4.84 1.31 -10.34
N GLU A 43 -5.24 2.56 -10.05
CA GLU A 43 -4.70 3.75 -10.71
C GLU A 43 -3.19 3.85 -10.49
N ALA A 44 -2.74 3.82 -9.23
CA ALA A 44 -1.32 3.92 -8.88
C ALA A 44 -0.47 2.78 -9.46
N LYS A 45 -1.03 1.58 -9.58
CA LYS A 45 -0.37 0.42 -10.17
C LYS A 45 -0.28 0.51 -11.69
N SER A 46 -1.29 1.09 -12.34
CA SER A 46 -1.35 1.18 -13.79
C SER A 46 -0.31 2.14 -14.37
N ASP A 47 -0.11 3.30 -13.72
CA ASP A 47 0.92 4.27 -14.08
C ASP A 47 1.44 4.99 -12.81
N PRO A 48 2.49 4.42 -12.16
CA PRO A 48 3.05 4.99 -10.95
C PRO A 48 3.60 6.40 -11.15
N ALA A 49 4.22 6.68 -12.31
CA ALA A 49 4.84 7.97 -12.59
C ALA A 49 3.78 9.06 -12.72
N ALA A 50 2.70 8.82 -13.48
CA ALA A 50 1.61 9.76 -13.61
C ALA A 50 0.87 9.98 -12.28
N PHE A 51 0.60 8.90 -11.54
CA PHE A 51 -0.07 8.96 -10.25
C PHE A 51 0.69 9.85 -9.25
N TRP A 52 1.98 9.59 -9.07
CA TRP A 52 2.81 10.38 -8.15
C TRP A 52 3.06 11.79 -8.66
N SER A 53 3.21 11.99 -9.98
CA SER A 53 3.32 13.33 -10.57
C SER A 53 2.13 14.20 -10.23
N LYS A 54 0.91 13.65 -10.38
CA LYS A 54 -0.33 14.36 -10.10
C LYS A 54 -0.41 14.74 -8.63
N LEU A 55 -0.22 13.78 -7.73
CA LEU A 55 -0.26 14.04 -6.28
C LEU A 55 0.81 15.04 -5.85
N ALA A 56 2.02 14.96 -6.39
CA ALA A 56 3.09 15.89 -6.09
C ALA A 56 2.74 17.32 -6.53
N GLN A 57 2.08 17.50 -7.67
CA GLN A 57 1.63 18.81 -8.15
C GLN A 57 0.46 19.38 -7.34
N GLU A 58 -0.44 18.52 -6.86
CA GLU A 58 -1.65 18.92 -6.11
C GLU A 58 -1.35 19.20 -4.62
N GLU A 59 -0.55 18.34 -3.98
CA GLU A 59 -0.39 18.34 -2.52
C GLU A 59 0.85 19.09 -2.03
N LEU A 60 1.85 19.35 -2.90
CA LEU A 60 3.10 20.01 -2.51
C LEU A 60 3.20 21.41 -3.13
N HIS A 61 3.75 22.33 -2.35
CA HIS A 61 4.09 23.66 -2.84
C HIS A 61 5.46 23.66 -3.52
N TRP A 62 5.48 23.99 -4.81
CA TRP A 62 6.70 24.05 -5.61
C TRP A 62 7.18 25.48 -5.81
N PHE A 63 8.43 25.76 -5.41
CA PHE A 63 9.11 26.99 -5.82
C PHE A 63 9.45 26.98 -7.32
N LYS A 64 9.77 25.80 -7.85
CA LYS A 64 9.93 25.54 -9.28
C LYS A 64 9.29 24.18 -9.59
N PRO A 65 8.37 24.08 -10.56
CA PRO A 65 7.77 22.81 -10.93
C PRO A 65 8.81 21.87 -11.55
N PHE A 66 8.62 20.57 -11.32
CA PHE A 66 9.41 19.52 -11.95
C PHE A 66 8.79 19.13 -13.30
N GLU A 67 9.61 18.56 -14.20
CA GLU A 67 9.19 18.14 -15.54
C GLU A 67 9.08 16.60 -15.65
N THR A 68 9.95 15.87 -14.94
CA THR A 68 9.99 14.40 -14.95
C THR A 68 9.68 13.88 -13.55
N ALA A 69 8.68 13.00 -13.42
CA ALA A 69 8.23 12.47 -12.14
C ALA A 69 8.99 11.23 -11.66
N LEU A 70 9.52 10.44 -12.60
CA LEU A 70 10.34 9.28 -12.30
C LEU A 70 11.29 9.01 -13.46
N GLU A 71 12.56 8.92 -13.16
CA GLU A 71 13.58 8.37 -14.06
C GLU A 71 14.18 7.13 -13.41
N TRP A 72 14.00 5.97 -14.06
CA TRP A 72 14.42 4.69 -13.53
C TRP A 72 15.70 4.19 -14.22
N ASN A 73 16.85 4.54 -13.64
CA ASN A 73 18.17 4.16 -14.13
C ASN A 73 18.94 3.34 -13.09
N GLU A 74 18.60 2.05 -12.92
CA GLU A 74 19.18 1.20 -11.87
C GLU A 74 20.73 1.25 -11.81
N PRO A 75 21.33 1.40 -10.61
CA PRO A 75 20.72 1.52 -9.28
C PRO A 75 20.29 2.95 -8.89
N PHE A 76 20.40 3.93 -9.79
CA PHE A 76 20.18 5.36 -9.58
C PHE A 76 18.78 5.79 -10.05
N ALA A 77 17.75 5.47 -9.26
CA ALA A 77 16.40 6.01 -9.48
C ALA A 77 16.31 7.47 -9.02
N GLN A 78 15.63 8.31 -9.80
CA GLN A 78 15.35 9.72 -9.48
C GLN A 78 13.85 9.98 -9.52
N TRP A 79 13.34 10.67 -8.51
CA TRP A 79 11.96 11.12 -8.35
C TRP A 79 11.93 12.65 -8.32
#